data_AF-A0A3C1X8L0-F1
#
_entry.id   AF-A0A3C1X8L0-F1
#
_cell.length_a   1.000
_cell.length_b   1.000
_cell.length_c   1.000
_cell.angle_alpha   90.00
_cell.angle_beta   90.00
_cell.angle_gamma   90.00
#
_symmetry.space_group_name_H-M   'P 1'
#
loop_
_entity.id
_entity.type
_entity.pdbx_description
1 polymer ?
#
loop_
_entity_poly.entity_id
_entity_poly.type
_entity_poly.pdbx_seq_one_letter_code
_entity_poly.pdbx_strand_id
1 'polypeptide(L)'
;MGIPIPNSKLGMWLFLGTEIMFFTAFIGSYIVLRLGSNGWPTRYEDTHINVLLGGINTFVLIVSSYCVVVAHEAMAQKNFSKARGYLWVTTLLAFVFLGIKGVEYKGKIDHDILPGRIPETSSQAMQKVSDQLEELVRERFHAYTHSGVITAERPGDLLGIAPLVQALQSAERPSSMTDAEFKGYQESAAA
;
A
#
# COMPACT_ATOMS: atom_id res chain seq x y z
N MET A 1 14.85 42.68 -27.79
CA MET A 1 15.03 43.05 -26.38
C MET A 1 14.36 41.98 -25.53
N GLY A 2 15.13 41.13 -24.86
CA GLY A 2 14.58 40.11 -23.94
C GLY A 2 14.13 40.77 -22.64
N ILE A 3 13.03 40.27 -22.06
CA ILE A 3 12.52 40.74 -20.77
C ILE A 3 13.61 40.51 -19.70
N PRO A 4 14.00 41.51 -18.90
CA PRO A 4 15.04 41.34 -17.89
C PRO A 4 14.49 40.52 -16.70
N ILE A 5 14.65 39.19 -16.76
CA ILE A 5 14.29 38.27 -15.69
C ILE A 5 15.55 37.99 -14.85
N PRO A 6 15.51 38.14 -13.51
CA PRO A 6 16.63 37.76 -12.65
C PRO A 6 16.99 36.27 -12.81
N ASN A 7 18.29 35.95 -12.83
CA ASN A 7 18.78 34.57 -13.02
C ASN A 7 18.14 33.57 -12.04
N SER A 8 17.91 33.95 -10.78
CA SER A 8 17.25 33.09 -9.79
C SER A 8 15.80 32.76 -10.15
N LYS A 9 15.06 33.72 -10.72
CA LYS A 9 13.68 33.51 -11.16
C LYS A 9 13.66 32.59 -12.40
N LEU A 10 14.58 32.80 -13.34
CA LEU A 10 14.75 31.92 -14.50
C LEU A 10 15.09 30.49 -14.08
N GLY A 11 16.00 30.31 -13.12
CA GLY A 11 16.35 29.01 -12.57
C GLY A 11 15.15 28.29 -11.95
N MET A 12 14.31 28.99 -11.18
CA MET A 12 13.08 28.41 -10.63
C MET A 12 12.08 28.00 -11.71
N TRP A 13 11.93 28.78 -12.79
CA TRP A 13 11.07 28.40 -13.92
C TRP A 13 11.57 27.14 -14.62
N LEU A 14 12.88 27.03 -14.87
CA LEU A 14 13.48 25.85 -15.47
C LEU A 14 13.30 24.61 -14.58
N PHE A 15 13.53 24.75 -13.27
CA PHE A 15 13.32 23.69 -12.29
C PHE A 15 11.85 23.21 -12.26
N LEU A 16 10.89 24.14 -12.20
CA LEU A 16 9.46 23.78 -12.26
C LEU A 16 9.11 23.07 -13.58
N GLY A 17 9.72 23.49 -14.70
CA GLY A 17 9.58 22.81 -15.99
C GLY A 17 10.06 21.36 -15.95
N THR A 18 11.21 21.09 -15.32
CA THR A 18 11.73 19.72 -15.20
C THR A 18 10.85 18.85 -14.31
N GLU A 19 10.28 19.39 -13.23
CA GLU A 19 9.34 18.66 -12.36
C GLU A 19 8.05 18.29 -13.12
N ILE A 20 7.51 19.20 -13.93
CA ILE A 20 6.33 18.90 -14.77
C ILE A 20 6.63 17.74 -15.73
N MET A 21 7.79 17.72 -16.36
CA MET A 21 8.19 16.61 -17.24
C MET A 21 8.33 15.29 -16.48
N PHE A 22 8.92 15.32 -15.28
CA PHE A 22 9.08 14.17 -14.41
C PHE A 22 7.73 13.57 -13.99
N PHE A 23 6.80 14.39 -13.49
CA PHE A 23 5.45 13.91 -13.14
C PHE A 23 4.63 13.49 -14.35
N THR A 24 4.83 14.13 -15.51
CA THR A 24 4.17 13.71 -16.76
C THR A 24 4.60 12.31 -17.16
N ALA A 25 5.87 11.95 -17.00
CA ALA A 25 6.34 10.59 -17.26
C ALA A 25 5.62 9.57 -16.35
N PHE A 26 5.47 9.86 -15.05
CA PHE A 26 4.75 8.97 -14.13
C PHE A 26 3.26 8.84 -14.44
N ILE A 27 2.57 9.93 -14.76
CA ILE A 27 1.16 9.89 -15.17
C ILE A 27 1.03 9.11 -16.49
N GLY A 28 1.94 9.32 -17.44
CA GLY A 28 2.00 8.58 -18.70
C GLY A 28 2.18 7.08 -18.47
N SER A 29 3.13 6.68 -17.63
CA SER A 29 3.32 5.29 -17.23
C SER A 29 2.06 4.69 -16.60
N TYR A 30 1.40 5.43 -15.68
CA TYR A 30 0.13 4.99 -15.08
C TYR A 30 -0.96 4.77 -16.14
N ILE A 31 -1.12 5.68 -17.09
CA ILE A 31 -2.13 5.55 -18.16
C ILE A 31 -1.86 4.32 -19.03
N VAL A 32 -0.60 4.11 -19.44
CA VAL A 32 -0.22 2.96 -20.26
C VAL A 32 -0.48 1.65 -19.52
N LEU A 33 -0.07 1.55 -18.24
CA LEU A 33 -0.32 0.39 -17.40
C LEU A 33 -1.81 0.15 -17.16
N ARG A 34 -2.58 1.23 -16.97
CA ARG A 34 -4.03 1.17 -16.76
C ARG A 34 -4.76 0.64 -17.99
N LEU A 35 -4.37 1.08 -19.18
CA LEU A 35 -4.99 0.66 -20.45
C LEU A 35 -4.52 -0.73 -20.91
N GLY A 36 -3.29 -1.13 -20.55
CA GLY A 36 -2.72 -2.43 -20.92
C GLY A 36 -3.14 -3.59 -20.01
N SER A 37 -3.80 -3.33 -18.88
CA SER A 37 -4.21 -4.36 -17.92
C SER A 37 -5.60 -4.92 -18.24
N ASN A 38 -5.70 -6.24 -18.38
CA ASN A 38 -6.96 -6.96 -18.61
C ASN A 38 -7.85 -7.07 -17.36
N GLY A 39 -7.35 -6.71 -16.17
CA GLY A 39 -7.99 -6.99 -14.89
C GLY A 39 -7.74 -5.91 -13.84
N TRP A 40 -7.87 -4.64 -14.22
CA TRP A 40 -7.60 -3.54 -13.28
C TRP A 40 -8.60 -3.51 -12.11
N PRO A 41 -8.16 -3.39 -10.85
CA PRO A 41 -9.06 -3.38 -9.69
C PRO A 41 -10.01 -2.18 -9.74
N THR A 42 -11.32 -2.47 -9.78
CA THR A 42 -12.38 -1.46 -9.86
C THR A 42 -13.07 -1.22 -8.52
N ARG A 43 -12.95 -2.14 -7.56
CA ARG A 43 -13.56 -2.01 -6.24
C ARG A 43 -12.63 -1.28 -5.28
N TYR A 44 -13.24 -0.47 -4.41
CA TYR A 44 -12.53 0.25 -3.36
C TYR A 44 -11.95 -0.70 -2.30
N GLU A 45 -12.58 -1.87 -2.12
CA GLU A 45 -12.18 -2.93 -1.19
C GLU A 45 -10.83 -3.53 -1.62
N ASP A 46 -10.67 -3.85 -2.91
CA ASP A 46 -9.44 -4.43 -3.46
C ASP A 46 -8.22 -3.49 -3.40
N THR A 47 -8.47 -2.18 -3.34
CA THR A 47 -7.42 -1.16 -3.35
C THR A 47 -7.15 -0.52 -1.98
N HIS A 48 -7.97 -0.85 -0.98
CA HIS A 48 -7.92 -0.31 0.39
C HIS A 48 -7.79 1.23 0.43
N ILE A 49 -8.46 1.93 -0.49
CA ILE A 49 -8.39 3.40 -0.59
C ILE A 49 -9.41 4.03 0.34
N ASN A 50 -8.94 4.74 1.37
CA ASN A 50 -9.80 5.55 2.22
C ASN A 50 -10.04 6.93 1.57
N VAL A 51 -11.18 7.07 0.90
CA VAL A 51 -11.58 8.31 0.19
C VAL A 51 -11.68 9.50 1.13
N LEU A 52 -12.15 9.30 2.37
CA LEU A 52 -12.28 10.37 3.36
C LEU A 52 -10.92 10.91 3.80
N LEU A 53 -9.98 10.01 4.14
CA LEU A 53 -8.61 10.40 4.49
C LEU A 53 -7.91 11.08 3.30
N GLY A 54 -8.12 10.57 2.08
CA GLY A 54 -7.65 11.23 0.87
C GLY A 54 -8.22 12.64 0.67
N GLY A 55 -9.52 12.81 0.89
CA GLY A 55 -10.21 14.10 0.80
C GLY A 55 -9.73 15.12 1.83
N ILE A 56 -9.59 14.70 3.08
CA ILE A 56 -9.02 15.54 4.16
C ILE A 56 -7.59 15.97 3.80
N ASN A 57 -6.78 15.04 3.29
CA ASN A 57 -5.41 15.32 2.90
C ASN A 57 -5.31 16.35 1.76
N THR A 58 -6.21 16.26 0.77
CA THR A 58 -6.32 17.26 -0.29
C THR A 58 -6.77 18.63 0.24
N PHE A 59 -7.73 18.65 1.17
CA PHE A 59 -8.15 19.88 1.84
C PHE A 59 -6.98 20.55 2.59
N VAL A 60 -6.18 19.77 3.32
CA VAL A 60 -4.96 20.24 3.98
C VAL A 60 -3.99 20.89 2.99
N LEU A 61 -3.77 20.29 1.81
CA LEU A 61 -2.91 20.88 0.78
C LEU A 61 -3.45 22.21 0.22
N ILE A 62 -4.77 22.31 0.00
CA ILE A 62 -5.41 23.54 -0.48
C ILE A 62 -5.25 24.66 0.55
N VAL A 63 -5.53 24.37 1.83
CA VAL A 63 -5.33 25.34 2.92
C VAL A 63 -3.86 25.74 3.03
N SER A 64 -2.94 24.79 2.91
CA SER A 64 -1.50 25.05 2.91
C SER A 64 -1.09 25.99 1.77
N SER A 65 -1.64 25.82 0.56
CA SER A 65 -1.39 26.72 -0.58
C SER A 65 -1.90 28.14 -0.28
N TYR A 66 -3.09 28.28 0.28
CA TYR A 66 -3.63 29.57 0.72
C TYR A 66 -2.71 30.25 1.74
N CYS A 67 -2.21 29.53 2.74
CA CYS A 67 -1.27 30.07 3.74
C CYS A 67 0.00 30.65 3.10
N VAL A 68 0.54 30.01 2.05
CA VAL A 68 1.72 30.52 1.31
C VAL A 68 1.40 31.83 0.59
N VAL A 69 0.21 31.95 -0.01
CA VAL A 69 -0.23 33.20 -0.67
C VAL A 69 -0.33 34.34 0.35
N VAL A 70 -0.94 34.10 1.51
CA VAL A 70 -1.04 35.09 2.59
C VAL A 70 0.34 35.46 3.14
N ALA A 71 1.26 34.49 3.24
CA ALA A 71 2.64 34.75 3.65
C ALA A 71 3.35 35.66 2.64
N HIS A 72 3.17 35.40 1.34
CA HIS A 72 3.71 36.22 0.26
C HIS A 72 3.17 37.65 0.27
N GLU A 73 1.86 37.83 0.47
CA GLU A 73 1.24 39.15 0.61
C GLU A 73 1.78 39.90 1.84
N ALA A 74 1.92 39.22 2.98
CA ALA A 74 2.49 39.80 4.19
C ALA A 74 3.96 40.24 3.98
N MET A 75 4.75 39.48 3.21
CA MET A 75 6.11 39.89 2.82
C MET A 75 6.09 41.15 1.94
N ALA A 76 5.17 41.24 0.98
CA ALA A 76 5.02 42.44 0.14
C ALA A 76 4.67 43.69 0.97
N GLN A 77 3.86 43.52 2.03
CA GLN A 77 3.52 44.57 3.00
C GLN A 77 4.62 44.83 4.05
N LYS A 78 5.80 44.19 3.93
CA LYS A 78 6.92 44.23 4.91
C LYS A 78 6.55 43.76 6.32
N ASN A 79 5.44 43.03 6.47
CA ASN A 79 5.05 42.41 7.74
C ASN A 79 5.68 41.02 7.87
N PHE A 80 6.98 41.00 8.19
CA PHE A 80 7.77 39.78 8.27
C PHE A 80 7.34 38.83 9.40
N SER A 81 6.80 39.37 10.50
CA SER A 81 6.30 38.56 11.61
C SER A 81 5.11 37.70 11.17
N LYS A 82 4.13 38.33 10.51
CA LYS A 82 2.97 37.63 9.94
C LYS A 82 3.41 36.62 8.87
N ALA A 83 4.29 37.02 7.96
CA ALA A 83 4.81 36.12 6.92
C ALA A 83 5.46 34.85 7.51
N ARG A 84 6.32 35.01 8.52
CA ARG A 84 6.98 33.88 9.19
C ARG A 84 5.98 32.98 9.92
N GLY A 85 4.96 33.55 10.55
CA GLY A 85 3.88 32.80 11.18
C GLY A 85 3.15 31.89 10.18
N TYR A 86 2.75 32.43 9.03
CA TYR A 86 2.08 31.63 7.99
C TYR A 86 2.98 30.57 7.37
N LEU A 87 4.28 30.84 7.19
CA LEU A 87 5.22 29.82 6.72
C LEU A 87 5.35 28.66 7.72
N TRP A 88 5.38 28.93 9.03
CA TRP A 88 5.36 27.88 10.06
C TRP A 88 4.07 27.05 10.02
N VAL A 89 2.92 27.71 9.82
CA VAL A 89 1.64 27.02 9.64
C VAL A 89 1.68 26.11 8.41
N THR A 90 2.18 26.60 7.27
CA THR A 90 2.38 25.80 6.05
C THR A 90 3.26 24.58 6.31
N THR A 91 4.39 24.75 7.01
CA THR A 91 5.29 23.64 7.37
C THR A 91 4.59 22.62 8.26
N LEU A 92 3.80 23.06 9.24
CA LEU A 92 3.03 22.15 10.10
C LEU A 92 1.98 21.37 9.30
N LEU A 93 1.26 22.03 8.38
CA LEU A 93 0.31 21.37 7.48
C LEU A 93 1.00 20.34 6.57
N ALA A 94 2.23 20.60 6.14
CA ALA A 94 3.02 19.63 5.37
C ALA A 94 3.35 18.37 6.20
N PHE A 95 3.65 18.50 7.49
CA PHE A 95 3.83 17.34 8.38
C PHE A 95 2.53 16.57 8.62
N VAL A 96 1.39 17.27 8.74
CA VAL A 96 0.07 16.63 8.82
C VAL A 96 -0.21 15.82 7.55
N PHE A 97 0.04 16.39 6.37
CA PHE A 97 -0.08 15.71 5.08
C PHE A 97 0.79 14.44 5.04
N LEU A 98 2.06 14.55 5.45
CA LEU A 98 2.99 13.43 5.45
C LEU A 98 2.55 12.34 6.45
N GLY A 99 2.04 12.72 7.62
CA GLY A 99 1.51 11.78 8.61
C GLY A 99 0.32 10.97 8.09
N ILE A 100 -0.64 11.64 7.44
CA ILE A 100 -1.79 10.96 6.82
C ILE A 100 -1.32 9.96 5.76
N LYS A 101 -0.40 10.39 4.89
CA LYS A 101 0.18 9.51 3.86
C LYS A 101 0.98 8.35 4.45
N GLY A 102 1.71 8.58 5.54
CA GLY A 102 2.44 7.54 6.25
C GLY A 102 1.53 6.43 6.79
N VAL A 103 0.39 6.80 7.40
CA VAL A 103 -0.60 5.83 7.89
C VAL A 103 -1.24 5.06 6.74
N GLU A 104 -1.61 5.74 5.65
CA GLU A 104 -2.19 5.09 4.47
C GLU A 104 -1.21 4.08 3.86
N TYR A 105 0.05 4.46 3.68
CA TYR A 105 1.08 3.60 3.11
C TYR A 105 1.44 2.42 4.02
N LYS A 106 1.46 2.62 5.34
CA LYS A 106 1.62 1.52 6.29
C LYS A 106 0.52 0.47 6.10
N GLY A 107 -0.74 0.90 6.01
CA GLY A 107 -1.84 0.00 5.71
C GLY A 107 -1.60 -0.79 4.41
N LYS A 108 -1.10 -0.15 3.35
CA LYS A 108 -0.77 -0.83 2.09
C LYS A 108 0.35 -1.86 2.22
N ILE A 109 1.37 -1.56 3.03
CA ILE A 109 2.46 -2.51 3.33
C ILE A 109 1.90 -3.73 4.08
N ASP A 110 1.06 -3.51 5.09
CA ASP A 110 0.49 -4.57 5.92
C ASP A 110 -0.44 -5.51 5.11
N HIS A 111 -1.09 -5.00 4.05
CA HIS A 111 -1.94 -5.78 3.15
C HIS A 111 -1.20 -6.34 1.91
N ASP A 112 0.14 -6.30 1.89
CA ASP A 112 0.99 -6.85 0.82
C ASP A 112 0.71 -6.29 -0.60
N ILE A 113 0.15 -5.08 -0.69
CA ILE A 113 -0.08 -4.38 -1.96
C ILE A 113 1.13 -3.54 -2.37
N LEU A 114 2.28 -4.21 -2.47
CA LEU A 114 3.57 -3.62 -2.82
C LEU A 114 3.87 -3.80 -4.31
N PRO A 115 4.66 -2.87 -4.91
CA PRO A 115 5.16 -3.05 -6.26
C PRO A 115 5.88 -4.40 -6.42
N GLY A 116 5.48 -5.18 -7.42
CA GLY A 116 6.04 -6.51 -7.69
C GLY A 116 5.47 -7.67 -6.85
N ARG A 117 4.59 -7.40 -5.87
CA ARG A 117 3.89 -8.45 -5.09
C ARG A 117 2.43 -8.65 -5.51
N ILE A 118 1.94 -7.82 -6.41
CA ILE A 118 0.61 -7.92 -6.97
C ILE A 118 0.68 -8.83 -8.22
N PRO A 119 -0.08 -9.93 -8.28
CA PRO A 119 -0.06 -10.81 -9.44
C PRO A 119 -0.70 -10.13 -10.66
N GLU A 120 0.01 -10.15 -11.80
CA GLU A 120 -0.42 -9.52 -13.05
C GLU A 120 -0.95 -10.54 -14.06
N THR A 121 -0.59 -11.82 -13.89
CA THR A 121 -1.04 -12.97 -14.70
C THR A 121 -1.70 -14.03 -13.83
N SER A 122 -2.60 -14.83 -14.44
CA SER A 122 -3.28 -15.93 -13.74
C SER A 122 -2.31 -16.95 -13.12
N SER A 123 -1.16 -17.19 -13.77
CA SER A 123 -0.10 -18.04 -13.24
C SER A 123 0.54 -17.45 -11.98
N GLN A 124 0.84 -16.15 -11.96
CA GLN A 124 1.36 -15.45 -10.78
C GLN A 124 0.34 -15.43 -9.64
N ALA A 125 -0.96 -15.28 -9.95
CA ALA A 125 -2.02 -15.34 -8.95
C ALA A 125 -2.10 -16.74 -8.32
N MET A 126 -2.05 -17.80 -9.13
CA MET A 126 -2.02 -19.18 -8.65
C MET A 126 -0.77 -19.49 -7.83
N GLN A 127 0.40 -18.97 -8.22
CA GLN A 127 1.64 -19.10 -7.44
C GLN A 127 1.51 -18.42 -6.08
N LYS A 128 1.01 -17.18 -6.04
CA LYS A 128 0.80 -16.44 -4.78
C LYS A 128 -0.15 -17.18 -3.83
N VAL A 129 -1.26 -17.72 -4.36
CA VAL A 129 -2.21 -18.52 -3.56
C VAL A 129 -1.57 -19.82 -3.07
N SER A 130 -0.78 -20.49 -3.91
CA SER A 130 -0.05 -21.71 -3.51
C SER A 130 0.93 -21.43 -2.37
N ASP A 131 1.71 -20.35 -2.49
CA ASP A 131 2.68 -19.95 -1.46
C ASP A 131 1.98 -19.59 -0.14
N GLN A 132 0.86 -18.84 -0.21
CA GLN A 132 0.06 -18.48 0.96
C GLN A 132 -0.59 -19.72 1.62
N LEU A 133 -1.06 -20.67 0.80
CA LEU A 133 -1.65 -21.91 1.29
C LEU A 133 -0.58 -22.79 1.97
N GLU A 134 0.63 -22.88 1.39
CA GLU A 134 1.74 -23.60 2.02
C GLU A 134 2.11 -22.98 3.38
N GLU A 135 2.18 -21.66 3.48
CA GLU A 135 2.47 -20.96 4.73
C GLU A 135 1.41 -21.23 5.80
N LEU A 136 0.13 -21.11 5.45
CA LEU A 136 -0.99 -21.40 6.37
C LEU A 136 -1.02 -22.87 6.79
N VAL A 137 -0.80 -23.79 5.85
CA VAL A 137 -0.73 -25.23 6.13
C VAL A 137 0.46 -25.49 7.05
N ARG A 138 1.65 -24.94 6.78
CA ARG A 138 2.85 -25.08 7.61
C ARG A 138 2.65 -24.53 9.03
N GLU A 139 2.10 -23.34 9.17
CA GLU A 139 1.78 -22.72 10.46
C GLU A 139 0.82 -23.60 11.26
N ARG A 140 -0.25 -24.06 10.60
CA ARG A 140 -1.27 -24.90 11.23
C ARG A 140 -0.69 -26.27 11.59
N PHE A 141 0.01 -26.96 10.69
CA PHE A 141 0.66 -28.25 10.95
C PHE A 141 1.68 -28.19 12.09
N HIS A 142 2.47 -27.12 12.20
CA HIS A 142 3.37 -26.92 13.34
C HIS A 142 2.63 -26.83 14.68
N ALA A 143 1.38 -26.35 14.70
CA ALA A 143 0.55 -26.33 15.90
C ALA A 143 -0.04 -27.70 16.25
N TYR A 144 -0.21 -28.60 15.28
CA TYR A 144 -0.80 -29.94 15.48
C TYR A 144 0.23 -31.07 15.64
N THR A 145 1.49 -30.87 15.25
CA THR A 145 2.48 -31.96 15.24
C THR A 145 3.81 -31.53 15.88
N HIS A 146 4.14 -32.09 17.05
CA HIS A 146 5.46 -31.94 17.69
C HIS A 146 6.62 -32.66 16.96
N SER A 147 6.34 -33.38 15.87
CA SER A 147 7.36 -34.03 15.05
C SER A 147 7.87 -33.07 13.97
N GLY A 148 9.19 -32.91 13.91
CA GLY A 148 9.88 -31.97 13.02
C GLY A 148 9.41 -32.02 11.57
N VAL A 149 9.21 -30.81 11.03
CA VAL A 149 9.22 -30.37 9.64
C VAL A 149 9.27 -31.51 8.61
N ILE A 150 8.12 -31.86 8.01
CA ILE A 150 8.11 -32.57 6.74
C ILE A 150 8.44 -31.53 5.66
N THR A 151 9.66 -31.60 5.13
CA THR A 151 10.12 -30.73 4.03
C THR A 151 9.36 -31.10 2.77
N ALA A 152 8.26 -30.43 2.47
CA ALA A 152 7.62 -30.52 1.16
C ALA A 152 8.56 -29.87 0.13
N GLU A 153 9.14 -30.66 -0.78
CA GLU A 153 9.88 -30.13 -1.93
C GLU A 153 8.90 -29.37 -2.82
N ARG A 154 9.02 -28.02 -2.84
CA ARG A 154 8.37 -27.05 -3.74
C ARG A 154 7.03 -27.51 -4.38
N PRO A 155 5.88 -27.17 -3.79
CA PRO A 155 4.59 -27.48 -4.39
C PRO A 155 4.22 -26.39 -5.40
N GLY A 156 4.70 -26.53 -6.63
CA GLY A 156 3.97 -26.00 -7.80
C GLY A 156 2.74 -26.85 -8.14
N ASP A 157 2.48 -27.89 -7.35
CA ASP A 157 1.51 -28.93 -7.61
C ASP A 157 0.59 -29.08 -6.38
N LEU A 158 -0.68 -28.67 -6.52
CA LEU A 158 -1.71 -28.78 -5.48
C LEU A 158 -1.89 -30.23 -4.98
N LEU A 159 -1.45 -31.21 -5.78
CA LEU A 159 -1.41 -32.63 -5.42
C LEU A 159 -0.45 -32.93 -4.26
N GLY A 160 0.60 -32.12 -4.05
CA GLY A 160 1.53 -32.26 -2.92
C GLY A 160 0.94 -31.85 -1.57
N ILE A 161 -0.17 -31.09 -1.58
CA ILE A 161 -0.88 -30.64 -0.38
C ILE A 161 -1.92 -31.68 0.10
N ALA A 162 -2.40 -32.53 -0.81
CA ALA A 162 -3.36 -33.60 -0.51
C ALA A 162 -2.93 -34.52 0.66
N PRO A 163 -1.69 -35.05 0.72
CA PRO A 163 -1.27 -35.89 1.85
C PRO A 163 -1.16 -35.10 3.17
N LEU A 164 -0.88 -33.78 3.13
CA LEU A 164 -0.93 -32.94 4.33
C LEU A 164 -2.39 -32.82 4.79
N VAL A 165 -3.34 -32.43 3.95
CA VAL A 165 -4.77 -32.35 4.32
C VAL A 165 -5.29 -33.69 4.87
N GLN A 166 -4.88 -34.80 4.27
CA GLN A 166 -5.21 -36.15 4.75
C GLN A 166 -4.61 -36.44 6.14
N ALA A 167 -3.37 -36.02 6.41
CA ALA A 167 -2.72 -36.18 7.71
C ALA A 167 -3.37 -35.31 8.81
N LEU A 168 -4.01 -34.19 8.44
CA LEU A 168 -4.81 -33.34 9.33
C LEU A 168 -6.06 -34.08 9.85
N GLN A 169 -6.68 -34.93 9.03
CA GLN A 169 -7.82 -35.77 9.46
C GLN A 169 -7.41 -36.78 10.55
N SER A 170 -6.13 -37.15 10.60
CA SER A 170 -5.56 -38.07 11.59
C SER A 170 -4.82 -37.37 12.75
N ALA A 171 -4.79 -36.05 12.79
CA ALA A 171 -4.04 -35.30 13.80
C ALA A 171 -4.74 -35.35 15.17
N GLU A 172 -3.96 -35.49 16.26
CA GLU A 172 -4.50 -35.49 17.62
C GLU A 172 -4.90 -34.07 18.08
N ARG A 173 -5.91 -34.00 18.95
CA ARG A 173 -6.49 -32.73 19.44
C ARG A 173 -5.44 -31.93 20.25
N PRO A 174 -5.16 -30.65 19.90
CA PRO A 174 -4.29 -29.80 20.71
C PRO A 174 -4.88 -29.54 22.10
N SER A 175 -4.03 -29.43 23.11
CA SER A 175 -4.43 -29.08 24.48
C SER A 175 -4.96 -27.65 24.63
N SER A 176 -4.73 -26.79 23.63
CA SER A 176 -5.19 -25.40 23.57
C SER A 176 -6.60 -25.22 22.98
N MET A 177 -7.22 -26.28 22.46
CA MET A 177 -8.50 -26.20 21.74
C MET A 177 -9.58 -27.05 22.41
N THR A 178 -10.83 -26.56 22.43
CA THR A 178 -11.94 -27.28 23.06
C THR A 178 -12.48 -28.41 22.16
N ASP A 179 -13.11 -29.43 22.76
CA ASP A 179 -13.65 -30.58 22.01
C ASP A 179 -14.68 -30.19 20.94
N ALA A 180 -15.46 -29.15 21.21
CA ALA A 180 -16.49 -28.66 20.30
C ALA A 180 -15.86 -28.00 19.05
N GLU A 181 -14.80 -27.22 19.23
CA GLU A 181 -14.07 -26.60 18.13
C GLU A 181 -13.39 -27.67 17.27
N PHE A 182 -12.75 -28.66 17.90
CA PHE A 182 -12.06 -29.74 17.18
C PHE A 182 -13.01 -30.59 16.34
N LYS A 183 -14.18 -30.92 16.89
CA LYS A 183 -15.21 -31.65 16.16
C LYS A 183 -15.74 -30.87 14.96
N GLY A 184 -15.97 -29.56 15.10
CA GLY A 184 -16.39 -28.70 14.00
C GLY A 184 -15.38 -28.63 12.84
N TYR A 185 -14.08 -28.74 13.14
CA TYR A 185 -13.04 -28.81 12.12
C TYR A 185 -12.99 -30.17 11.41
N GLN A 186 -13.15 -31.29 12.12
CA GLN A 186 -13.21 -32.61 11.49
C GLN A 186 -14.41 -32.74 10.55
N GLU A 187 -15.56 -32.18 10.94
CA GLU A 187 -16.76 -32.15 10.09
C GLU A 187 -16.58 -31.26 8.86
N SER A 188 -15.86 -30.13 8.97
CA SER A 188 -15.56 -29.24 7.84
C SER A 188 -14.46 -29.77 6.91
N ALA A 189 -13.57 -30.64 7.40
CA ALA A 189 -12.51 -31.27 6.61
C ALA A 189 -12.97 -32.56 5.90
N ALA A 190 -14.18 -33.06 6.19
CA ALA A 190 -14.78 -34.24 5.59
C ALA A 190 -15.82 -33.91 4.50
N ALA A 191 -16.16 -32.63 4.33
CA ALA A 191 -17.05 -32.10 3.29
C ALA A 191 -16.25 -31.53 2.12
#